data_AF-A0A941FF45-F1
#
_entry.id   AF-A0A941FF45-F1
#
_cell.length_a   1.000
_cell.length_b   1.000
_cell.length_c   1.000
_cell.angle_alpha   90.00
_cell.angle_beta   90.00
_cell.angle_gamma   90.00
#
_symmetry.space_group_name_H-M   'P 1'
#
loop_
_entity.id
_entity.type
_entity.pdbx_description
1 polymer ?
#
loop_
_entity_poly.entity_id
_entity_poly.type
_entity_poly.pdbx_seq_one_letter_code
_entity_poly.pdbx_strand_id
1 'polypeptide(L)'
;MNVRTRRWLLAPIRQWRTHQLIRRNGPSLDYPTAWALITLATTADEFAYVQQASREAGSLADAGLYHDDWDALSLQERSRRTRWLARHGRTPIQQLDITERQLKRAGLRVVDWGVPKDEASARRSRDIP
;
A
#
# COMPACT_ATOMS: atom_id res chain seq x y z
N MET A 1 -20.51 18.28 6.68
CA MET A 1 -20.87 17.72 5.36
C MET A 1 -21.05 16.22 5.50
N ASN A 2 -22.16 15.65 5.04
CA ASN A 2 -22.54 14.26 5.32
C ASN A 2 -21.57 13.26 4.65
N VAL A 3 -21.23 12.15 5.31
CA VAL A 3 -20.21 11.16 4.84
C VAL A 3 -20.62 10.57 3.49
N ARG A 4 -21.92 10.33 3.28
CA ARG A 4 -22.47 9.87 1.99
C ARG A 4 -22.20 10.87 0.86
N THR A 5 -22.34 12.17 1.11
CA THR A 5 -22.13 13.22 0.10
C THR A 5 -20.66 13.36 -0.29
N ARG A 6 -19.74 13.26 0.69
CA ARG A 6 -18.29 13.20 0.43
C ARG A 6 -17.90 11.97 -0.39
N ARG A 7 -18.50 10.80 -0.12
CA ARG A 7 -18.21 9.54 -0.83
C ARG A 7 -18.48 9.63 -2.32
N TRP A 8 -19.63 10.19 -2.73
CA TRP A 8 -19.98 10.31 -4.15
C TRP A 8 -19.09 11.30 -4.89
N LEU A 9 -18.80 12.45 -4.28
CA LEU A 9 -17.94 13.47 -4.88
C LEU A 9 -16.49 13.00 -5.05
N LEU A 10 -16.00 12.17 -4.12
CA LEU A 10 -14.65 11.63 -4.17
C LEU A 10 -14.53 10.32 -4.96
N ALA A 11 -15.64 9.68 -5.35
CA ALA A 11 -15.61 8.39 -6.03
C ALA A 11 -14.75 8.38 -7.31
N PRO A 12 -14.87 9.37 -8.23
CA PRO A 12 -14.05 9.40 -9.44
C PRO A 12 -12.56 9.62 -9.15
N ILE A 13 -12.25 10.52 -8.21
CA ILE A 13 -10.87 10.81 -7.79
C ILE A 13 -10.25 9.60 -7.11
N ARG A 14 -11.02 8.87 -6.30
CA ARG A 14 -10.58 7.63 -5.64
C ARG A 14 -10.31 6.54 -6.65
N GLN A 15 -11.23 6.31 -7.61
CA GLN A 15 -11.00 5.35 -8.68
C GLN A 15 -9.72 5.66 -9.46
N TRP A 16 -9.51 6.94 -9.83
CA TRP A 16 -8.29 7.36 -10.51
C TRP A 16 -7.03 7.09 -9.66
N ARG A 17 -7.05 7.45 -8.36
CA ARG A 17 -5.94 7.18 -7.43
C ARG A 17 -5.69 5.69 -7.25
N THR A 18 -6.74 4.86 -7.20
CA THR A 18 -6.64 3.41 -7.14
C THR A 18 -5.92 2.85 -8.37
N HIS A 19 -6.36 3.23 -9.57
CA HIS A 19 -5.69 2.82 -10.81
C HIS A 19 -4.25 3.31 -10.89
N GLN A 20 -3.99 4.53 -10.42
CA GLN A 20 -2.66 5.09 -10.36
C GLN A 20 -1.76 4.32 -9.38
N LEU A 21 -2.28 3.93 -8.21
CA LEU A 21 -1.57 3.12 -7.23
C LEU A 21 -1.22 1.75 -7.81
N ILE A 22 -2.17 1.07 -8.45
CA ILE A 22 -1.95 -0.23 -9.11
C ILE A 22 -0.87 -0.11 -10.19
N ARG A 23 -0.95 0.90 -11.06
CA ARG A 23 0.06 1.13 -12.11
C ARG A 23 1.47 1.34 -11.52
N ARG A 24 1.56 2.06 -10.41
CA ARG A 24 2.84 2.34 -9.73
C ARG A 24 3.37 1.11 -8.99
N ASN A 25 2.50 0.38 -8.28
CA ASN A 25 2.89 -0.79 -7.50
C ASN A 25 3.22 -1.99 -8.40
N GLY A 26 2.48 -2.16 -9.49
CA GLY A 26 2.56 -3.32 -10.37
C GLY A 26 1.45 -4.34 -10.10
N PRO A 27 1.50 -5.50 -10.78
CA PRO A 27 0.40 -6.48 -10.82
C PRO A 27 0.17 -7.22 -9.48
N SER A 28 1.09 -7.11 -8.52
CA SER A 28 0.95 -7.69 -7.18
C SER A 28 -0.12 -7.01 -6.31
N LEU A 29 -0.61 -5.84 -6.73
CA LEU A 29 -1.67 -5.13 -6.03
C LEU A 29 -2.98 -5.23 -6.81
N ASP A 30 -3.94 -5.93 -6.23
CA ASP A 30 -5.29 -6.07 -6.76
C ASP A 30 -6.13 -4.81 -6.47
N TYR A 31 -7.21 -4.65 -7.23
CA TYR A 31 -8.07 -3.48 -7.15
C TYR A 31 -8.76 -3.31 -5.78
N PRO A 32 -9.35 -4.36 -5.17
CA PRO A 32 -9.96 -4.26 -3.85
C PRO A 32 -8.99 -3.72 -2.78
N THR A 33 -7.77 -4.27 -2.73
CA THR A 33 -6.75 -3.82 -1.76
C THR A 33 -6.29 -2.40 -2.07
N ALA A 34 -6.03 -2.07 -3.33
CA ALA A 34 -5.64 -0.70 -3.72
C ALA A 34 -6.72 0.33 -3.34
N TRP A 35 -7.99 0.01 -3.56
CA TRP A 35 -9.11 0.87 -3.18
C TRP A 35 -9.21 1.04 -1.67
N ALA A 36 -9.04 -0.05 -0.92
CA ALA A 36 -9.05 -0.03 0.54
C ALA A 36 -7.91 0.83 1.09
N LEU A 37 -6.70 0.72 0.52
CA LEU A 37 -5.56 1.55 0.88
C LEU A 37 -5.80 3.04 0.62
N ILE A 38 -6.28 3.41 -0.57
CA ILE A 38 -6.62 4.81 -0.88
C ILE A 38 -7.72 5.33 0.06
N THR A 39 -8.69 4.48 0.41
CA THR A 39 -9.76 4.84 1.33
C THR A 39 -9.23 5.09 2.74
N LEU A 40 -8.39 4.20 3.26
CA LEU A 40 -7.73 4.35 4.56
C LEU A 40 -6.83 5.59 4.63
N ALA A 41 -6.08 5.87 3.55
CA ALA A 41 -5.21 7.03 3.47
C ALA A 41 -5.97 8.36 3.38
N THR A 42 -7.23 8.36 2.95
CA THR A 42 -8.01 9.59 2.74
C THR A 42 -8.96 9.91 3.89
N THR A 43 -9.58 8.92 4.52
CA THR A 43 -10.60 9.16 5.55
C THR A 43 -10.60 8.06 6.62
N ALA A 44 -10.28 8.40 7.86
CA ALA A 44 -10.34 7.48 9.00
C ALA A 44 -11.77 6.96 9.28
N ASP A 45 -12.81 7.74 8.98
CA ASP A 45 -14.21 7.34 9.18
C ASP A 45 -14.64 6.16 8.29
N GLU A 46 -13.90 5.87 7.23
CA GLU A 46 -14.19 4.75 6.32
C GLU A 46 -13.50 3.45 6.75
N PHE A 47 -12.77 3.48 7.86
CA PHE A 47 -12.11 2.32 8.44
C PHE A 47 -13.07 1.16 8.71
N ALA A 48 -14.24 1.45 9.30
CA ALA A 48 -15.24 0.42 9.62
C ALA A 48 -15.76 -0.28 8.35
N TYR A 49 -15.88 0.46 7.25
CA TYR A 49 -16.33 -0.09 5.97
C TYR A 49 -15.26 -1.00 5.35
N VAL A 50 -14.00 -0.57 5.36
CA VAL A 50 -12.87 -1.38 4.87
C VAL A 50 -12.72 -2.66 5.71
N GLN A 51 -12.88 -2.55 7.03
CA GLN A 51 -12.83 -3.69 7.94
C GLN A 51 -13.97 -4.69 7.66
N GLN A 52 -15.19 -4.19 7.43
CA GLN A 52 -16.33 -5.03 7.09
C GLN A 52 -16.12 -5.77 5.75
N ALA A 53 -15.67 -5.06 4.72
CA ALA A 53 -15.37 -5.67 3.42
C ALA A 53 -14.27 -6.75 3.52
N SER A 54 -13.24 -6.50 4.35
CA SER A 54 -12.15 -7.46 4.55
C SER A 54 -12.58 -8.70 5.35
N ARG A 55 -13.55 -8.54 6.26
CA ARG A 55 -14.19 -9.66 6.98
C ARG A 55 -14.98 -10.55 6.05
N GLU A 56 -15.78 -9.95 5.18
CA GLU A 56 -16.58 -10.67 4.16
C GLU A 56 -15.69 -11.44 3.18
N ALA A 57 -14.50 -10.91 2.88
CA ALA A 57 -13.50 -11.59 2.06
C ALA A 57 -12.72 -12.72 2.78
N GLY A 58 -12.89 -12.90 4.10
CA GLY A 58 -12.19 -13.93 4.88
C GLY A 58 -10.72 -13.64 5.20
N SER A 59 -10.25 -12.40 5.01
CA SER A 59 -8.80 -12.06 4.98
C SER A 59 -8.16 -11.73 6.34
N LEU A 60 -8.88 -11.86 7.46
CA LEU A 60 -8.40 -11.35 8.76
C LEU A 60 -7.15 -12.06 9.31
N ALA A 61 -7.00 -13.37 9.05
CA ALA A 61 -5.93 -14.18 9.64
C ALA A 61 -4.55 -13.90 9.02
N ASP A 62 -4.50 -13.37 7.79
CA ASP A 62 -3.26 -13.08 7.06
C ASP A 62 -3.10 -11.56 6.77
N ALA A 63 -3.72 -10.73 7.61
CA ALA A 63 -3.65 -9.28 7.48
C ALA A 63 -2.30 -8.74 7.98
N GLY A 64 -1.71 -7.83 7.22
CA GLY A 64 -0.39 -7.29 7.52
C GLY A 64 0.33 -6.70 6.31
N LEU A 65 1.53 -6.20 6.57
CA LEU A 65 2.47 -5.74 5.57
C LEU A 65 3.49 -6.85 5.31
N TYR A 66 3.55 -7.31 4.06
CA TYR A 66 4.46 -8.32 3.58
C TYR A 66 5.42 -7.68 2.59
N HIS A 67 6.61 -8.25 2.47
CA HIS A 67 7.62 -7.75 1.55
C HIS A 67 7.66 -8.63 0.31
N ASP A 68 7.76 -8.00 -0.85
CA ASP A 68 7.93 -8.70 -2.12
C ASP A 68 9.34 -9.30 -2.20
N ASP A 69 9.45 -10.48 -2.82
CA ASP A 69 10.73 -11.14 -3.02
C ASP A 69 11.41 -10.56 -4.26
N TRP A 70 12.47 -9.79 -4.05
CA TRP A 70 13.23 -9.16 -5.13
C TRP A 70 13.94 -10.18 -6.03
N ASP A 71 14.26 -11.36 -5.52
CA ASP A 71 14.98 -12.41 -6.23
C ASP A 71 14.09 -13.16 -7.22
N ALA A 72 12.79 -13.23 -6.92
CA ALA A 72 11.78 -13.78 -7.81
C ALA A 72 11.36 -12.83 -8.96
N LEU A 73 11.80 -11.56 -8.95
CA LEU A 73 11.43 -10.57 -9.96
C LEU A 73 12.27 -10.69 -11.24
N SER A 74 11.64 -10.38 -12.37
CA SER A 74 12.36 -10.15 -13.62
C SER A 74 13.32 -8.95 -13.51
N LEU A 75 14.41 -8.98 -14.27
CA LEU A 75 15.39 -7.89 -14.31
C LEU A 75 14.75 -6.54 -14.69
N GLN A 76 13.75 -6.56 -15.57
CA GLN A 76 13.01 -5.37 -15.98
C GLN A 76 12.22 -4.75 -14.82
N GLU A 77 11.52 -5.59 -14.05
CA GLU A 77 10.71 -5.14 -12.92
C GLU A 77 11.60 -4.66 -11.76
N ARG A 78 12.69 -5.38 -11.49
CA ARG A 78 13.74 -4.95 -10.56
C ARG A 78 14.26 -3.56 -10.92
N SER A 79 14.62 -3.35 -12.19
CA SER A 79 15.12 -2.06 -12.70
C SER A 79 14.07 -0.94 -12.62
N ARG A 80 12.79 -1.26 -12.82
CA ARG A 80 11.67 -0.31 -12.65
C ARG A 80 11.57 0.15 -11.19
N ARG A 81 11.56 -0.79 -10.25
CA ARG A 81 11.45 -0.54 -8.80
C ARG A 81 12.67 0.20 -8.26
N THR A 82 13.89 -0.17 -8.67
CA THR A 82 15.12 0.55 -8.31
C THR A 82 15.08 2.01 -8.77
N ARG A 83 14.69 2.26 -10.04
CA ARG A 83 14.55 3.63 -10.55
C ARG A 83 13.50 4.44 -9.80
N TRP A 84 12.41 3.80 -9.38
CA TRP A 84 11.41 4.45 -8.54
C TRP A 84 11.97 4.86 -7.18
N LEU A 85 12.64 3.93 -6.48
CA LEU A 85 13.24 4.22 -5.17
C LEU A 85 14.30 5.32 -5.27
N ALA A 86 15.12 5.30 -6.31
CA ALA A 86 16.10 6.35 -6.56
C ALA A 86 15.46 7.74 -6.72
N ARG A 87 14.26 7.81 -7.31
CA ARG A 87 13.54 9.08 -7.54
C ARG A 87 12.71 9.53 -6.34
N HIS A 88 12.09 8.59 -5.63
CA HIS A 88 11.05 8.89 -4.64
C HIS A 88 11.43 8.55 -3.19
N GLY A 89 12.50 7.77 -2.98
CA GLY A 89 12.98 7.32 -1.67
C GLY A 89 12.06 6.37 -0.92
N ARG A 90 10.82 6.15 -1.40
CA ARG A 90 9.77 5.33 -0.79
C ARG A 90 8.94 4.65 -1.87
N THR A 91 8.37 3.49 -1.54
CA THR A 91 7.44 2.80 -2.42
C THR A 91 6.09 3.51 -2.49
N PRO A 92 5.24 3.20 -3.49
CA PRO A 92 3.88 3.73 -3.58
C PRO A 92 3.04 3.45 -2.33
N ILE A 93 3.21 2.29 -1.69
CA ILE A 93 2.50 1.93 -0.45
C ILE A 93 3.03 2.76 0.72
N GLN A 94 4.35 2.90 0.86
CA GLN A 94 4.96 3.73 1.91
C GLN A 94 4.61 5.22 1.78
N GLN A 95 4.31 5.70 0.57
CA GLN A 95 3.83 7.07 0.35
C GLN A 95 2.42 7.33 0.89
N LEU A 96 1.64 6.29 1.16
CA LEU A 96 0.30 6.42 1.75
C LEU A 96 0.33 6.63 3.27
N ASP A 97 1.50 6.46 3.89
CA ASP A 97 1.72 6.59 5.34
C ASP A 97 0.76 5.74 6.20
N ILE A 98 0.37 4.58 5.66
CA ILE A 98 -0.47 3.60 6.37
C ILE A 98 0.46 2.67 7.16
N THR A 99 0.25 2.63 8.47
CA THR A 99 1.01 1.75 9.36
C THR A 99 0.55 0.29 9.24
N GLU A 100 1.46 -0.66 9.48
CA GLU A 100 1.11 -2.09 9.54
C GLU A 100 -0.02 -2.35 10.57
N ARG A 101 -0.05 -1.60 11.67
CA ARG A 101 -1.13 -1.70 12.67
C ARG A 101 -2.49 -1.33 12.08
N GLN A 102 -2.55 -0.33 11.21
CA GLN A 102 -3.79 0.03 10.50
C GLN A 102 -4.20 -1.07 9.52
N LEU A 103 -3.25 -1.68 8.80
CA LEU A 103 -3.52 -2.80 7.89
C LEU A 103 -4.09 -4.02 8.64
N LYS A 104 -3.44 -4.42 9.74
CA LYS A 104 -3.90 -5.53 10.61
C LYS A 104 -5.30 -5.28 11.15
N ARG A 105 -5.55 -4.08 11.70
CA ARG A 105 -6.87 -3.72 12.19
C ARG A 105 -7.92 -3.68 11.07
N ALA A 106 -7.53 -3.31 9.86
CA ALA A 106 -8.42 -3.25 8.71
C ALA A 106 -8.65 -4.64 8.08
N GLY A 107 -7.87 -5.66 8.46
CA GLY A 107 -7.94 -6.99 7.83
C GLY A 107 -7.33 -7.03 6.44
N LEU A 108 -6.43 -6.10 6.11
CA LEU A 108 -5.82 -6.00 4.80
C LEU A 108 -4.46 -6.70 4.77
N ARG A 109 -4.28 -7.55 3.77
CA ARG A 109 -2.99 -8.11 3.38
C ARG A 109 -2.40 -7.27 2.26
N VAL A 110 -1.19 -6.74 2.47
CA VAL A 110 -0.54 -5.86 1.49
C VAL A 110 0.88 -6.31 1.26
N VAL A 111 1.27 -6.46 -0.01
CA VAL A 111 2.65 -6.74 -0.41
C VAL A 111 3.30 -5.44 -0.88
N ASP A 112 4.32 -5.00 -0.15
CA ASP A 112 5.16 -3.86 -0.49
C ASP A 112 6.53 -4.34 -0.95
N TRP A 113 7.08 -3.73 -2.00
CA TRP A 113 8.39 -4.09 -2.54
C TRP A 113 9.50 -3.18 -2.01
N GLY A 114 9.22 -2.43 -0.96
CA GLY A 114 10.19 -1.57 -0.29
C GLY A 114 11.21 -2.35 0.50
N VAL A 115 12.36 -1.74 0.77
CA VAL A 115 13.29 -2.29 1.75
C VAL A 115 12.65 -2.15 3.13
N PRO A 116 12.66 -3.20 3.98
CA PRO A 116 12.20 -3.09 5.37
C PRO A 116 12.90 -1.90 6.04
N LYS A 117 12.16 -1.09 6.81
CA LYS A 117 12.72 0.11 7.48
C LYS A 117 13.94 -0.22 8.35
N ASP A 118 14.01 -1.44 8.88
CA ASP A 118 15.11 -1.90 9.71
C ASP A 118 16.39 -2.17 8.89
N GLU A 119 16.26 -2.71 7.67
CA GLU A 119 17.41 -2.89 6.77
C GLU A 119 17.87 -1.57 6.14
N ALA A 120 16.96 -0.65 5.85
CA ALA A 120 17.33 0.67 5.32
C ALA A 120 18.09 1.53 6.34
N SER A 121 17.86 1.30 7.63
CA SER A 121 18.61 1.89 8.74
C SER A 121 19.96 1.21 8.93
N ALA A 122 20.02 -0.13 8.79
CA ALA A 122 21.26 -0.90 8.86
C ALA A 122 22.22 -0.61 7.70
N ARG A 123 21.71 -0.41 6.47
CA ARG A 123 22.53 -0.01 5.31
C ARG A 123 23.09 1.40 5.47
N ARG A 124 22.28 2.35 5.96
CA ARG A 124 22.75 3.72 6.28
C ARG A 124 23.81 3.77 7.37
N SER A 125 23.81 2.80 8.29
CA SER A 125 24.82 2.71 9.35
C SER A 125 26.13 2.05 8.89
N ARG A 126 26.13 1.34 7.76
CA ARG A 126 27.34 0.75 7.16
C ARG A 126 28.12 1.70 6.24
N ASP A 127 27.53 2.83 5.88
CA ASP A 127 28.14 3.85 5.01
C ASP A 127 28.72 5.05 5.80
N ILE A 128 28.97 4.89 7.11
CA ILE A 128 29.69 5.88 7.92
C ILE A 128 31.15 5.41 8.04
N PRO A 129 32.13 6.17 7.50
CA PRO A 129 33.55 5.79 7.51
C PRO A 129 34.16 5.77 8.91
#